data_AF-A0A6B3L8Y1-F1
#
_entry.id   AF-A0A6B3L8Y1-F1
#
_cell.length_a   1.000
_cell.length_b   1.000
_cell.length_c   1.000
_cell.angle_alpha   90.00
_cell.angle_beta   90.00
_cell.angle_gamma   90.00
#
_symmetry.space_group_name_H-M   'P 1'
#
loop_
_entity.id
_entity.type
_entity.pdbx_description
1 polymer ?
#
loop_
_entity_poly.entity_id
_entity_poly.type
_entity_poly.pdbx_seq_one_letter_code
_entity_poly.pdbx_strand_id
1 'polypeptide(L)'
;MSSHSSPNQKEGLPVSTFGWMVGGFVIAALLVVMGAMAYFEPEALKLGLLRVFAAFMSPFLLEFLLFIIFLSSVVLLNWWRRRRDGSEWVYLEEDHSGEDSGQPAGLHDAVFAAPPEDVDADQTRWAEIDGLIEMGAFDEAAAEIAAMPEHAVNSDRGLESRIALAQATGKADLAAKLQVQLES
;
A
#
# COMPACT_ATOMS: atom_id res chain seq x y z
N MET A 1 34.27 -14.76 12.20
CA MET A 1 34.15 -15.06 10.75
C MET A 1 33.57 -16.45 10.61
N SER A 2 32.25 -16.55 10.58
CA SER A 2 31.50 -17.80 10.43
C SER A 2 30.58 -17.64 9.22
N SER A 3 30.93 -18.37 8.17
CA SER A 3 30.19 -18.52 6.93
C SER A 3 28.93 -19.33 7.18
N HIS A 4 27.76 -18.72 6.98
CA HIS A 4 26.49 -19.44 6.80
C HIS A 4 26.12 -19.38 5.32
N SER A 5 26.43 -20.46 4.59
CA SER A 5 25.88 -20.74 3.28
C SER A 5 24.49 -21.36 3.45
N SER A 6 23.47 -20.72 2.84
CA SER A 6 22.12 -21.25 2.76
C SER A 6 21.88 -21.77 1.34
N PRO A 7 21.69 -23.08 1.10
CA PRO A 7 21.37 -23.62 -0.21
C PRO A 7 19.93 -24.13 -0.23
N ASN A 8 19.00 -23.36 -0.78
CA ASN A 8 17.82 -23.88 -1.49
C ASN A 8 16.93 -22.75 -2.02
N GLN A 9 17.33 -22.16 -3.15
CA GLN A 9 16.42 -21.39 -3.98
C GLN A 9 15.99 -22.31 -5.13
N LYS A 10 14.83 -22.95 -4.98
CA LYS A 10 14.23 -23.76 -6.04
C LYS A 10 13.84 -22.83 -7.18
N GLU A 11 14.56 -22.92 -8.29
CA GLU A 11 14.27 -22.24 -9.55
C GLU A 11 12.97 -22.80 -10.14
N GLY A 12 11.84 -22.27 -9.69
CA GLY A 12 10.61 -22.33 -10.47
C GLY A 12 10.80 -21.42 -11.69
N LEU A 13 10.62 -21.97 -12.90
CA LEU A 13 10.61 -21.17 -14.12
C LEU A 13 9.66 -19.98 -13.92
N PRO A 14 10.11 -18.73 -14.17
CA PRO A 14 9.28 -17.57 -13.95
C PRO A 14 8.04 -17.69 -14.83
N VAL A 15 6.85 -17.52 -14.25
CA VAL A 15 5.54 -17.63 -14.92
C VAL A 15 5.47 -16.80 -16.22
N SER A 16 6.34 -15.80 -16.37
CA SER A 16 6.53 -15.02 -17.59
C SER A 16 7.01 -15.83 -18.80
N THR A 17 7.95 -16.76 -18.66
CA THR A 17 8.53 -17.49 -19.83
C THR A 17 7.53 -18.46 -20.46
N PHE A 18 6.65 -19.05 -19.66
CA PHE A 18 5.58 -19.92 -20.16
C PHE A 18 4.54 -19.14 -20.98
N GLY A 19 4.21 -17.91 -20.55
CA GLY A 19 3.31 -17.02 -21.30
C GLY A 19 3.85 -16.61 -22.67
N TRP A 20 5.14 -16.29 -22.76
CA TRP A 20 5.81 -15.96 -24.02
C TRP A 20 5.91 -17.17 -24.96
N MET A 21 6.13 -18.38 -24.44
CA MET A 21 6.17 -19.60 -25.26
C MET A 21 4.80 -19.95 -25.85
N VAL A 22 3.74 -19.92 -25.04
CA VAL A 22 2.38 -20.24 -25.53
C VAL A 22 1.90 -19.14 -26.49
N GLY A 23 2.08 -17.87 -26.15
CA GLY A 23 1.73 -16.75 -27.03
C GLY A 23 2.51 -16.77 -28.35
N GLY A 24 3.82 -17.04 -28.30
CA GLY A 24 4.66 -17.15 -29.49
C GLY A 24 4.27 -18.31 -30.40
N PHE A 25 3.92 -19.47 -29.83
CA PHE A 25 3.48 -20.63 -30.59
C PHE A 25 2.15 -20.37 -31.34
N VAL A 26 1.19 -19.74 -30.66
CA VAL A 26 -0.11 -19.40 -31.27
C VAL A 26 0.09 -18.42 -32.44
N ILE A 27 0.92 -17.39 -32.27
CA ILE A 27 1.20 -16.41 -33.33
C ILE A 27 1.90 -17.09 -34.52
N ALA A 28 2.91 -17.93 -34.27
CA ALA A 28 3.62 -18.65 -35.31
C ALA A 28 2.70 -19.59 -36.10
N ALA A 29 1.82 -20.33 -35.42
CA ALA A 29 0.84 -21.20 -36.06
C ALA A 29 -0.14 -20.40 -36.95
N LEU A 30 -0.59 -19.24 -36.47
CA LEU A 30 -1.49 -18.35 -37.22
C LEU A 30 -0.82 -17.80 -38.50
N LEU A 31 0.46 -17.43 -38.40
CA LEU A 31 1.26 -16.97 -39.55
C LEU A 31 1.49 -18.08 -40.58
N VAL A 32 1.75 -19.32 -40.13
CA VAL A 32 1.90 -20.47 -41.04
C VAL A 32 0.59 -20.77 -41.75
N VAL A 33 -0.54 -20.72 -41.06
CA VAL A 33 -1.87 -20.91 -41.67
C VAL A 33 -2.20 -19.80 -42.66
N MET A 34 -1.91 -18.54 -42.34
CA MET A 34 -2.08 -17.43 -43.29
C MET A 34 -1.16 -17.57 -44.51
N GLY A 35 0.10 -17.96 -44.32
CA GLY A 35 1.04 -18.20 -45.40
C GLY A 35 0.61 -19.35 -46.32
N ALA A 36 0.11 -20.45 -45.73
CA ALA A 36 -0.44 -21.57 -46.49
C ALA A 36 -1.68 -21.15 -47.28
N MET A 37 -2.61 -20.39 -46.68
CA MET A 37 -3.77 -19.87 -47.41
C MET A 37 -3.39 -18.90 -48.54
N ALA A 38 -2.37 -18.06 -48.33
CA ALA A 38 -1.84 -17.17 -49.37
C ALA A 38 -1.26 -17.94 -50.57
N TYR A 39 -0.64 -19.09 -50.31
CA TYR A 39 0.00 -19.92 -51.33
C TYR A 39 -0.99 -20.78 -52.13
N PHE A 40 -1.98 -21.39 -51.45
CA PHE A 40 -2.89 -22.35 -52.08
C PHE A 40 -4.13 -21.69 -52.71
N GLU A 41 -4.73 -20.67 -52.09
CA GLU A 41 -5.94 -20.01 -52.60
C GLU A 41 -5.96 -18.51 -52.26
N PRO A 42 -5.33 -17.65 -53.08
CA PRO A 42 -5.23 -16.22 -52.80
C PRO A 42 -6.58 -15.51 -52.74
N GLU A 43 -7.61 -16.04 -53.41
CA GLU A 43 -8.98 -15.52 -53.31
C GLU A 43 -9.66 -15.90 -51.99
N ALA A 44 -9.41 -17.10 -51.46
CA ALA A 44 -9.92 -17.52 -50.16
C ALA A 44 -9.30 -16.69 -49.02
N LEU A 45 -8.03 -16.32 -49.13
CA LEU A 45 -7.37 -15.43 -48.18
C LEU A 45 -8.00 -14.03 -48.19
N LYS A 46 -8.27 -13.45 -49.37
CA LYS A 46 -8.97 -12.16 -49.47
C LYS A 46 -10.35 -12.22 -48.83
N LEU A 47 -11.12 -13.28 -49.09
CA LEU A 47 -12.45 -13.46 -48.53
C LEU A 47 -12.40 -13.66 -46.99
N GLY A 48 -11.42 -14.42 -46.51
CA GLY A 48 -11.19 -14.63 -45.08
C GLY A 48 -10.81 -13.35 -44.36
N LEU A 49 -9.89 -12.57 -44.94
CA LEU A 49 -9.44 -11.29 -44.39
C LEU A 49 -10.58 -10.27 -44.37
N LEU A 50 -11.41 -10.24 -45.43
CA LEU A 50 -12.61 -9.41 -45.48
C LEU A 50 -13.64 -9.80 -44.41
N ARG A 51 -13.83 -11.10 -44.15
CA ARG A 51 -14.74 -11.60 -43.10
C ARG A 51 -14.25 -11.28 -41.70
N VAL A 52 -12.95 -11.44 -41.46
CA VAL A 52 -12.32 -11.05 -40.19
C VAL A 52 -12.45 -9.54 -39.99
N PHE A 53 -12.15 -8.75 -41.01
CA PHE A 53 -12.32 -7.29 -40.97
C PHE A 53 -13.78 -6.90 -40.73
N ALA A 54 -14.74 -7.54 -41.40
CA ALA A 54 -16.16 -7.32 -41.19
C ALA A 54 -16.61 -7.68 -39.75
N ALA A 55 -16.06 -8.74 -39.16
CA ALA A 55 -16.32 -9.10 -37.78
C ALA A 55 -15.76 -8.05 -36.80
N PHE A 56 -14.54 -7.56 -37.03
CA PHE A 56 -13.93 -6.49 -36.24
C PHE A 56 -14.70 -5.17 -36.34
N MET A 57 -15.29 -4.89 -37.50
CA MET A 57 -16.16 -3.72 -37.73
C MET A 57 -17.59 -3.91 -37.21
N SER A 58 -17.91 -5.04 -36.57
CA SER A 58 -19.22 -5.22 -35.97
C SER A 58 -19.42 -4.22 -34.82
N PRO A 59 -20.63 -3.65 -34.66
CA PRO A 59 -20.90 -2.63 -33.64
C PRO A 59 -20.60 -3.16 -32.23
N PHE A 60 -20.89 -4.43 -31.97
CA PHE A 60 -20.62 -5.07 -30.68
C PHE A 60 -19.12 -5.14 -30.36
N LEU A 61 -18.27 -5.54 -31.31
CA LEU A 61 -16.82 -5.58 -31.08
C LEU A 61 -16.24 -4.17 -30.94
N LEU A 62 -16.71 -3.21 -31.73
CA LEU A 62 -16.23 -1.83 -31.63
C LEU A 62 -16.57 -1.21 -30.26
N GLU A 63 -17.79 -1.40 -29.76
CA GLU A 63 -18.18 -0.95 -28.41
C GLU A 63 -17.33 -1.60 -27.32
N PHE A 64 -17.10 -2.91 -27.44
CA PHE A 64 -16.27 -3.65 -26.48
C PHE A 64 -14.80 -3.19 -26.49
N LEU A 65 -14.24 -2.92 -27.68
CA LEU A 65 -12.89 -2.37 -27.82
C LEU A 65 -12.79 -0.97 -27.24
N LEU A 66 -13.78 -0.10 -27.47
CA LEU A 66 -13.85 1.23 -26.85
C LEU A 66 -13.92 1.13 -25.32
N PHE A 67 -14.72 0.21 -24.79
CA PHE A 67 -14.78 -0.05 -23.36
C PHE A 67 -13.41 -0.47 -22.78
N ILE A 68 -12.71 -1.41 -23.43
CA ILE A 68 -11.37 -1.84 -23.01
C ILE A 68 -10.37 -0.68 -23.08
N ILE A 69 -10.39 0.11 -24.15
CA ILE A 69 -9.49 1.26 -24.32
C ILE A 69 -9.76 2.30 -23.23
N PHE A 70 -11.02 2.60 -22.95
CA PHE A 70 -11.41 3.53 -21.90
C PHE A 70 -10.94 3.04 -20.52
N LEU A 71 -11.23 1.78 -20.19
CA LEU A 71 -10.82 1.18 -18.91
C LEU A 71 -9.30 1.16 -18.77
N SER A 72 -8.58 0.75 -19.82
CA SER A 72 -7.12 0.73 -19.84
C SER A 72 -6.53 2.13 -19.69
N SER A 73 -7.15 3.13 -20.32
CA SER A 73 -6.75 4.53 -20.18
C SER A 73 -6.92 5.02 -18.74
N VAL A 74 -8.04 4.69 -18.08
CA VAL A 74 -8.27 5.06 -16.67
C VAL A 74 -7.24 4.40 -15.75
N VAL A 75 -6.97 3.11 -15.94
CA VAL A 75 -5.97 2.38 -15.15
C VAL A 75 -4.57 2.97 -15.39
N LEU A 76 -4.21 3.22 -16.64
CA LEU A 76 -2.90 3.80 -16.99
C LEU A 76 -2.75 5.21 -16.44
N LEU A 77 -3.80 6.04 -16.51
CA LEU A 77 -3.80 7.39 -15.95
C LEU A 77 -3.65 7.35 -14.43
N ASN A 78 -4.38 6.46 -13.74
CA ASN A 78 -4.26 6.29 -12.30
C ASN A 78 -2.87 5.79 -11.89
N TRP A 79 -2.33 4.82 -12.63
CA TRP A 79 -0.99 4.33 -12.40
C TRP A 79 0.06 5.43 -12.63
N TRP A 80 -0.07 6.19 -13.71
CA TRP A 80 0.80 7.31 -14.02
C TRP A 80 0.71 8.41 -12.96
N ARG A 81 -0.50 8.74 -12.47
CA ARG A 81 -0.70 9.71 -11.39
C ARG A 81 0.00 9.26 -10.11
N ARG A 82 -0.17 7.99 -9.70
CA ARG A 82 0.53 7.42 -8.54
C ARG A 82 2.04 7.42 -8.72
N ARG A 83 2.54 7.24 -9.95
CA ARG A 83 3.98 7.29 -10.23
C ARG A 83 4.55 8.71 -10.25
N ARG A 84 3.68 9.72 -10.33
CA ARG A 84 4.02 11.13 -10.35
C ARG A 84 4.10 11.77 -8.96
N ASP A 85 4.05 10.97 -7.90
CA ASP A 85 4.26 11.41 -6.51
C ASP A 85 5.53 12.30 -6.45
N GLY A 86 5.32 13.62 -6.35
CA GLY A 86 6.41 14.56 -6.12
C GLY A 86 6.27 16.00 -6.65
N SER A 87 5.33 16.38 -7.53
CA SER A 87 5.38 17.76 -8.06
C SER A 87 4.07 18.49 -8.36
N GLU A 88 2.90 17.93 -8.05
CA GLU A 88 1.64 18.59 -8.43
C GLU A 88 0.47 18.17 -7.51
N TRP A 89 0.60 18.46 -6.22
CA TRP A 89 -0.58 18.55 -5.36
C TRP A 89 -1.17 19.93 -5.61
N VAL A 90 -2.37 19.94 -6.20
CA VAL A 90 -3.20 21.14 -6.37
C VAL A 90 -3.28 21.84 -5.02
N TYR A 91 -2.78 23.07 -4.95
CA TYR A 91 -3.09 23.99 -3.86
C TYR A 91 -4.61 24.11 -3.81
N LEU A 92 -5.23 23.45 -2.83
CA LEU A 92 -6.54 23.89 -2.37
C LEU A 92 -6.25 25.23 -1.71
N GLU A 93 -6.53 26.30 -2.45
CA GLU A 93 -6.61 27.64 -1.91
C GLU A 93 -7.71 27.58 -0.86
N GLU A 94 -7.31 27.28 0.39
CA GLU A 94 -8.16 27.39 1.55
C GLU A 94 -8.64 28.83 1.59
N ASP A 95 -9.94 29.00 1.35
CA ASP A 95 -10.63 30.26 1.51
C ASP A 95 -10.33 30.78 2.92
N HIS A 96 -9.42 31.75 3.02
CA HIS A 96 -9.07 32.43 4.25
C HIS A 96 -10.23 33.35 4.66
N SER A 97 -11.35 32.75 5.04
CA SER A 97 -12.48 33.41 5.67
C SER A 97 -12.68 32.91 7.10
N GLY A 98 -11.64 33.05 7.92
CA GLY A 98 -11.81 33.09 9.37
C GLY A 98 -10.80 32.29 10.17
N GLU A 99 -10.19 32.99 11.12
CA GLU A 99 -9.42 32.50 12.26
C GLU A 99 -7.99 32.01 11.98
N ASP A 100 -7.08 32.88 12.41
CA ASP A 100 -5.66 32.69 12.69
C ASP A 100 -5.45 31.53 13.68
N SER A 101 -5.62 30.29 13.21
CA SER A 101 -5.10 29.13 13.91
C SER A 101 -3.58 29.19 13.78
N GLY A 102 -2.89 29.62 14.84
CA GLY A 102 -1.44 29.84 14.92
C GLY A 102 -0.59 28.58 14.71
N GLN A 103 -0.82 27.88 13.60
CA GLN A 103 -0.11 26.71 13.16
C GLN A 103 1.01 27.20 12.23
N PRO A 104 2.30 26.94 12.57
CA PRO A 104 3.40 27.44 11.78
C PRO A 104 3.33 26.88 10.36
N ALA A 105 3.41 27.78 9.37
CA ALA A 105 3.42 27.43 7.96
C ALA A 105 4.51 26.38 7.68
N GLY A 106 4.10 25.19 7.20
CA GLY A 106 5.00 24.08 6.88
C GLY A 106 4.87 22.84 7.77
N LEU A 107 4.01 22.84 8.81
CA LEU A 107 3.78 21.64 9.61
C LEU A 107 3.16 20.51 8.76
N HIS A 108 2.23 20.86 7.87
CA HIS A 108 1.56 19.92 6.98
C HIS A 108 2.55 19.30 5.97
N ASP A 109 3.43 20.10 5.37
CA ASP A 109 4.48 19.61 4.46
C ASP A 109 5.49 18.70 5.19
N ALA A 110 5.82 19.00 6.44
CA ALA A 110 6.74 18.18 7.22
C ALA A 110 6.15 16.80 7.60
N VAL A 111 4.85 16.74 7.90
CA VAL A 111 4.17 15.50 8.32
C VAL A 111 3.98 14.52 7.15
N PHE A 112 3.81 15.01 5.93
CA PHE A 112 3.54 14.16 4.76
C PHE A 112 4.72 14.02 3.78
N ALA A 113 5.86 14.66 4.03
CA ALA A 113 7.05 14.54 3.17
C ALA A 113 7.73 13.16 3.23
N ALA A 114 7.57 12.43 4.33
CA ALA A 114 8.12 11.10 4.49
C ALA A 114 6.97 10.07 4.56
N PRO A 115 7.11 8.89 3.94
CA PRO A 115 6.22 7.78 4.26
C PRO A 115 6.25 7.55 5.78
N PRO A 116 5.10 7.21 6.41
CA PRO A 116 5.06 6.95 7.84
C PRO A 116 6.14 5.92 8.19
N GLU A 117 6.89 6.19 9.24
CA GLU A 117 7.86 5.24 9.75
C GLU A 117 7.14 3.93 10.10
N ASP A 118 7.79 2.79 9.88
CA ASP A 118 7.22 1.49 10.23
C ASP A 118 7.27 1.38 11.75
N VAL A 119 6.21 1.86 12.40
CA VAL A 119 6.11 1.93 13.86
C VAL A 119 5.84 0.52 14.37
N ASP A 120 6.63 0.08 15.34
CA ASP A 120 6.40 -1.20 16.02
C ASP A 120 4.98 -1.22 16.64
N ALA A 121 4.34 -2.40 16.62
CA ALA A 121 2.98 -2.55 17.11
C ALA A 121 2.86 -2.15 18.59
N ASP A 122 3.92 -2.39 19.37
CA ASP A 122 3.98 -2.01 20.78
C ASP A 122 4.07 -0.49 20.95
N GLN A 123 4.80 0.23 20.09
CA GLN A 123 4.86 1.70 20.14
C GLN A 123 3.50 2.34 19.83
N THR A 124 2.77 1.78 18.87
CA THR A 124 1.42 2.26 18.53
C THR A 124 0.47 2.08 19.71
N ARG A 125 0.53 0.92 20.38
CA ARG A 125 -0.27 0.64 21.59
C ARG A 125 0.07 1.56 22.75
N TRP A 126 1.34 1.88 22.97
CA TRP A 126 1.73 2.84 24.01
C TRP A 126 1.21 4.24 23.70
N ALA A 127 1.29 4.69 22.44
CA ALA A 127 0.74 5.98 22.04
C ALA A 127 -0.78 6.07 22.25
N GLU A 128 -1.51 4.98 22.02
CA GLU A 128 -2.95 4.90 22.33
C GLU A 128 -3.21 5.02 23.84
N ILE A 129 -2.43 4.32 24.67
CA ILE A 129 -2.53 4.40 26.13
C ILE A 129 -2.25 5.82 26.63
N ASP A 130 -1.24 6.51 26.09
CA ASP A 130 -0.94 7.89 26.47
C ASP A 130 -2.10 8.83 26.11
N GLY A 131 -2.67 8.66 24.91
CA GLY A 131 -3.86 9.39 24.49
C GLY A 131 -5.05 9.17 25.44
N LEU A 132 -5.29 7.93 25.89
CA LEU A 132 -6.33 7.62 26.86
C LEU A 132 -6.09 8.30 28.21
N ILE A 133 -4.83 8.36 28.67
CA ILE A 133 -4.46 9.07 29.91
C ILE A 133 -4.70 10.58 29.76
N GLU A 134 -4.30 11.19 28.64
CA GLU A 134 -4.49 12.62 28.37
C GLU A 134 -5.98 13.01 28.27
N MET A 135 -6.80 12.13 27.71
CA MET A 135 -8.26 12.31 27.64
C MET A 135 -8.98 12.07 28.98
N GLY A 136 -8.27 11.59 30.02
CA GLY A 136 -8.85 11.25 31.32
C GLY A 136 -9.60 9.92 31.36
N ALA A 137 -9.47 9.08 30.34
CA ALA A 137 -10.08 7.76 30.23
C ALA A 137 -9.24 6.70 30.98
N PHE A 138 -9.08 6.89 32.30
CA PHE A 138 -8.12 6.12 33.10
C PHE A 138 -8.46 4.63 33.22
N ASP A 139 -9.74 4.27 33.26
CA ASP A 139 -10.17 2.87 33.36
C ASP A 139 -9.85 2.09 32.06
N GLU A 140 -10.00 2.75 30.91
CA GLU A 140 -9.66 2.19 29.60
C GLU A 140 -8.15 2.08 29.44
N ALA A 141 -7.39 3.11 29.84
CA ALA A 141 -5.93 3.07 29.85
C ALA A 141 -5.40 1.92 30.74
N ALA A 142 -6.00 1.72 31.92
CA ALA A 142 -5.63 0.62 32.80
C ALA A 142 -5.92 -0.76 32.20
N ALA A 143 -7.06 -0.90 31.51
CA ALA A 143 -7.43 -2.14 30.83
C ALA A 143 -6.47 -2.46 29.68
N GLU A 144 -6.09 -1.47 28.88
CA GLU A 144 -5.16 -1.67 27.76
C GLU A 144 -3.75 -2.02 28.26
N ILE A 145 -3.25 -1.36 29.31
CA ILE A 145 -1.99 -1.74 29.97
C ILE A 145 -2.03 -3.19 30.49
N ALA A 146 -3.16 -3.62 31.06
CA ALA A 146 -3.31 -4.99 31.55
C ALA A 146 -3.37 -6.04 30.44
N ALA A 147 -3.76 -5.65 29.22
CA ALA A 147 -3.76 -6.50 28.03
C ALA A 147 -2.38 -6.58 27.36
N MET A 148 -1.41 -5.76 27.76
CA MET A 148 -0.06 -5.79 27.22
C MET A 148 0.76 -6.95 27.80
N PRO A 149 1.70 -7.51 27.01
CA PRO A 149 2.54 -8.59 27.49
C PRO A 149 3.52 -8.10 28.56
N GLU A 150 3.83 -8.96 29.53
CA GLU A 150 4.60 -8.60 30.74
C GLU A 150 5.97 -7.95 30.44
N HIS A 151 6.64 -8.38 29.36
CA HIS A 151 7.91 -7.79 28.95
C HIS A 151 7.77 -6.34 28.46
N ALA A 152 6.67 -5.98 27.80
CA ALA A 152 6.40 -4.62 27.36
C ALA A 152 6.00 -3.73 28.55
N VAL A 153 5.19 -4.25 29.47
CA VAL A 153 4.73 -3.53 30.68
C VAL A 153 5.88 -3.18 31.63
N ASN A 154 6.93 -4.02 31.66
CA ASN A 154 8.14 -3.82 32.47
C ASN A 154 9.28 -3.14 31.71
N SER A 155 9.07 -2.73 30.46
CA SER A 155 10.02 -1.87 29.75
C SER A 155 10.01 -0.46 30.35
N ASP A 156 11.07 0.31 30.12
CA ASP A 156 11.19 1.70 30.55
C ASP A 156 9.95 2.51 30.12
N ARG A 157 9.50 2.32 28.87
CA ARG A 157 8.30 2.97 28.34
C ARG A 157 7.03 2.57 29.09
N GLY A 158 6.87 1.29 29.37
CA GLY A 158 5.71 0.79 30.12
C GLY A 158 5.67 1.31 31.56
N LEU A 159 6.83 1.46 32.20
CA LEU A 159 6.96 2.07 33.52
C LEU A 159 6.58 3.55 33.50
N GLU A 160 7.04 4.31 32.50
CA GLU A 160 6.69 5.73 32.32
C GLU A 160 5.17 5.94 32.20
N SER A 161 4.49 5.23 31.29
CA SER A 161 3.03 5.38 31.12
C SER A 161 2.25 4.92 32.36
N ARG A 162 2.74 3.92 33.10
CA ARG A 162 2.15 3.51 34.39
C ARG A 162 2.37 4.53 35.51
N ILE A 163 3.51 5.22 35.53
CA ILE A 163 3.76 6.35 36.43
C ILE A 163 2.79 7.48 36.11
N ALA A 164 2.64 7.83 34.83
CA ALA A 164 1.71 8.87 34.37
C ALA A 164 0.26 8.54 34.79
N LEU A 165 -0.20 7.31 34.55
CA LEU A 165 -1.52 6.85 34.99
C LEU A 165 -1.68 6.88 36.52
N ALA A 166 -0.66 6.46 37.27
CA ALA A 166 -0.69 6.47 38.73
C ALA A 166 -0.76 7.90 39.29
N GLN A 167 -0.03 8.84 38.67
CA GLN A 167 -0.09 10.27 39.02
C GLN A 167 -1.46 10.87 38.69
N ALA A 168 -1.98 10.62 37.49
CA ALA A 168 -3.27 11.14 37.03
C ALA A 168 -4.46 10.62 37.87
N THR A 169 -4.36 9.39 38.38
CA THR A 169 -5.37 8.78 39.27
C THR A 169 -5.16 9.07 40.76
N GLY A 170 -4.16 9.90 41.12
CA GLY A 170 -3.87 10.29 42.50
C GLY A 170 -3.21 9.20 43.37
N LYS A 171 -2.69 8.12 42.77
CA LYS A 171 -2.01 7.01 43.46
C LYS A 171 -0.52 7.31 43.64
N ALA A 172 -0.19 8.35 44.41
CA ALA A 172 1.18 8.84 44.59
C ALA A 172 2.17 7.77 45.10
N ASP A 173 1.74 6.91 46.03
CA ASP A 173 2.57 5.83 46.57
C ASP A 173 2.96 4.79 45.51
N LEU A 174 2.06 4.54 44.54
CA LEU A 174 2.33 3.61 43.44
C LEU A 174 3.29 4.24 42.44
N ALA A 175 3.10 5.52 42.09
CA ALA A 175 3.99 6.25 41.21
C ALA A 175 5.43 6.26 41.76
N ALA A 176 5.60 6.53 43.06
CA ALA A 176 6.91 6.53 43.71
C ALA A 176 7.62 5.16 43.63
N LYS A 177 6.88 4.06 43.80
CA LYS A 177 7.44 2.71 43.67
C LYS A 177 7.88 2.38 42.25
N LEU A 178 7.08 2.78 41.27
CA LEU A 178 7.40 2.57 39.85
C LEU A 178 8.59 3.41 39.41
N GLN A 179 8.73 4.62 39.95
CA GLN A 179 9.87 5.50 39.65
C GLN A 179 11.20 4.92 40.14
N VAL A 180 11.20 4.28 41.32
CA VAL A 180 12.37 3.54 41.82
C VAL A 180 12.73 2.36 40.90
N GLN A 181 11.74 1.70 40.28
CA GLN A 181 11.98 0.60 39.33
C GLN A 181 12.53 1.09 38.00
N LEU A 182 12.19 2.31 37.57
CA LEU A 182 12.72 2.90 36.34
C LEU A 182 14.19 3.34 36.49
N GLU A 183 14.58 3.73 37.71
CA GLU A 183 15.95 4.18 38.02
C GLU A 183 16.91 3.03 38.37
N SER A 184 16.42 1.79 38.50
CA SER A 184 17.20 0.61 38.90
C SER A 184 17.73 -0.21 37.73
#